data_AF-A0A5J9TQV7-F1
#
_entry.id   AF-A0A5J9TQV7-F1
#
_cell.length_a   1.000
_cell.length_b   1.000
_cell.length_c   1.000
_cell.angle_alpha   90.00
_cell.angle_beta   90.00
_cell.angle_gamma   90.00
#
_symmetry.space_group_name_H-M   'P 1'
#
loop_
_entity.id
_entity.type
_entity.pdbx_description
1 polymer ?
#
loop_
_entity_poly.entity_id
_entity_poly.type
_entity_poly.pdbx_seq_one_letter_code
_entity_poly.pdbx_strand_id
1 'polypeptide(L)'
;MALGPGHASLPPTTTIDNALVSSSSMLAVVCSLLALALLYRTKAPSRINRVRLPPGPVGLPIIGCMHHVLARRKQPVFRWIHGLLKEMHTSIICLRLGAVHVIVVACPEMAREALRKKDAILASRPTTFSSESFSFGYKGSVLSPHGEQWKKMRRVLTSEVLSPALEHQLQGRRTKEADHIVRFVYNQCSTATDIVTVDVRHVAQHFCGNLIRSLMFSKRNFFEQSPGSAGAGPGPDEVEHVSALFTLVNSAFSFRMSEYFPWLIGLDLEGHEKVVRDVMSTLNRLHDPIIEERIHEWSALRRHGDKREVRDFLDVLVSIQDSEGRPLLSLEEIKAQTAEIMFAIVDNPSNAIEWALAEMITKPEVMKKAINELDTIVGKERLVQESDIPHLNYLKACIRESFRMHPYHAFNPPHVAMEDTTIGGYFVPKGSLVLLSRVGLGRNPDIWEDPLEFRPERHLNTSCVRLTEPDLTFISFSTGRRGCPGVSLGTSTTMMLFARLVQGFTWTKLPTVHKMELKESATNLALAEPLVLQAEPRLPAHLYEST
;
A
#
# COMPACT_ATOMS: atom_id res chain seq x y z
N MET A 1 -48.98 -18.61 -77.81
CA MET A 1 -49.58 -19.90 -77.44
C MET A 1 -49.10 -20.21 -76.03
N ALA A 2 -50.03 -20.58 -75.15
CA ALA A 2 -49.96 -20.43 -73.70
C ALA A 2 -49.15 -21.50 -72.93
N LEU A 3 -49.05 -21.27 -71.61
CA LEU A 3 -48.70 -22.18 -70.48
C LEU A 3 -47.18 -22.22 -70.18
N GLY A 4 -46.65 -22.06 -68.96
CA GLY A 4 -47.13 -22.04 -67.56
C GLY A 4 -45.89 -22.36 -66.67
N PRO A 5 -45.80 -21.93 -65.39
CA PRO A 5 -44.53 -21.87 -64.65
C PRO A 5 -44.16 -23.19 -63.95
N GLY A 6 -42.87 -23.55 -63.97
CA GLY A 6 -42.32 -24.76 -63.34
C GLY A 6 -41.43 -24.44 -62.13
N HIS A 7 -41.83 -24.97 -60.97
CA HIS A 7 -41.19 -24.89 -59.65
C HIS A 7 -39.69 -25.27 -59.63
N ALA A 8 -38.88 -24.45 -58.94
CA ALA A 8 -37.57 -24.83 -58.43
C ALA A 8 -37.73 -25.60 -57.10
N SER A 9 -37.13 -26.79 -57.02
CA SER A 9 -37.02 -27.59 -55.80
C SER A 9 -35.66 -27.33 -55.14
N LEU A 10 -35.69 -26.90 -53.87
CA LEU A 10 -34.53 -26.83 -52.98
C LEU A 10 -34.24 -28.23 -52.38
N PRO A 11 -32.98 -28.61 -52.13
CA PRO A 11 -32.66 -29.81 -51.37
C PRO A 11 -32.88 -29.57 -49.86
N PRO A 12 -33.06 -30.63 -49.05
CA PRO A 12 -33.31 -30.49 -47.62
C PRO A 12 -32.03 -30.09 -46.86
N THR A 13 -32.23 -29.16 -45.93
CA THR A 13 -31.27 -28.67 -44.94
C THR A 13 -30.85 -29.77 -43.97
N THR A 14 -29.57 -30.14 -44.01
CA THR A 14 -28.88 -30.92 -42.97
C THR A 14 -28.14 -29.96 -42.04
N THR A 15 -28.85 -29.36 -41.08
CA THR A 15 -28.25 -28.39 -40.13
C THR A 15 -28.45 -28.76 -38.65
N ILE A 16 -28.95 -29.95 -38.33
CA ILE A 16 -29.25 -30.33 -36.93
C ILE A 16 -28.18 -31.27 -36.31
N ASP A 17 -27.36 -31.98 -37.10
CA ASP A 17 -26.44 -32.98 -36.53
C ASP A 17 -25.08 -32.44 -36.07
N ASN A 18 -24.61 -31.29 -36.56
CA ASN A 18 -23.26 -30.80 -36.21
C ASN A 18 -23.17 -30.13 -34.84
N ALA A 19 -24.30 -29.69 -34.24
CA ALA A 19 -24.31 -29.03 -32.93
C ALA A 19 -24.28 -30.03 -31.75
N LEU A 20 -24.86 -31.22 -31.91
CA LEU A 20 -24.79 -32.28 -30.89
C LEU A 20 -23.43 -32.99 -30.88
N VAL A 21 -22.75 -33.08 -32.02
CA VAL A 21 -21.42 -33.70 -32.12
C VAL A 21 -20.32 -32.82 -31.50
N SER A 22 -20.45 -31.48 -31.57
CA SER A 22 -19.48 -30.55 -30.97
C SER A 22 -19.58 -30.47 -29.44
N SER A 23 -20.80 -30.59 -28.90
CA SER A 23 -21.05 -30.57 -27.45
C SER A 23 -20.63 -31.90 -26.78
N SER A 24 -20.85 -33.03 -27.46
CA SER A 24 -20.42 -34.36 -27.01
C SER A 24 -18.89 -34.51 -26.98
N SER A 25 -18.20 -33.94 -27.99
CA SER A 25 -16.74 -33.97 -28.07
C SER A 25 -16.06 -33.05 -27.05
N MET A 26 -16.62 -31.87 -26.75
CA MET A 26 -16.15 -31.04 -25.64
C MET A 26 -16.32 -31.73 -24.28
N LEU A 27 -17.45 -32.41 -24.04
CA LEU A 27 -17.67 -33.13 -22.79
C LEU A 27 -16.68 -34.29 -22.63
N ALA A 28 -16.38 -35.02 -23.70
CA ALA A 28 -15.39 -36.10 -23.71
C ALA A 28 -13.97 -35.60 -23.40
N VAL A 29 -13.58 -34.43 -23.93
CA VAL A 29 -12.28 -33.81 -23.62
C VAL A 29 -12.21 -33.39 -22.15
N VAL A 30 -13.25 -32.76 -21.62
CA VAL A 30 -13.31 -32.35 -20.20
C VAL A 30 -13.27 -33.57 -19.27
N CYS A 31 -14.02 -34.63 -19.57
CA CYS A 31 -14.00 -35.88 -18.82
C CYS A 31 -12.63 -36.57 -18.90
N SER A 32 -11.96 -36.54 -20.06
CA SER A 32 -10.62 -37.11 -20.24
C SER A 32 -9.56 -36.35 -19.45
N LEU A 33 -9.62 -35.01 -19.42
CA LEU A 33 -8.73 -34.17 -18.61
C LEU A 33 -8.96 -34.37 -17.11
N LEU A 34 -10.22 -34.54 -16.68
CA LEU A 34 -10.57 -34.86 -15.29
C LEU A 34 -10.08 -36.26 -14.89
N ALA A 35 -10.23 -37.25 -15.77
CA ALA A 35 -9.72 -38.61 -15.56
C ALA A 35 -8.18 -38.62 -15.49
N LEU A 36 -7.49 -37.87 -16.36
CA LEU A 36 -6.04 -37.74 -16.33
C LEU A 36 -5.56 -37.06 -15.03
N ALA A 37 -6.28 -36.03 -14.56
CA ALA A 37 -5.99 -35.35 -13.30
C ALA A 37 -6.23 -36.26 -12.08
N LEU A 38 -7.24 -37.13 -12.13
CA LEU A 38 -7.51 -38.15 -11.10
C LEU A 38 -6.46 -39.26 -11.11
N LEU A 39 -5.98 -39.68 -12.29
CA LEU A 39 -4.89 -40.65 -12.44
C LEU A 39 -3.54 -40.07 -12.01
N TYR A 40 -3.31 -38.76 -12.20
CA TYR A 40 -2.10 -38.11 -11.67
C TYR A 40 -2.10 -38.02 -10.13
N ARG A 41 -3.28 -38.07 -9.50
CA ARG A 41 -3.42 -38.13 -8.02
C ARG A 41 -3.06 -39.48 -7.41
N THR A 42 -3.01 -40.58 -8.20
CA THR A 42 -2.75 -41.92 -7.66
C THR A 42 -1.27 -42.25 -7.51
N LYS A 43 -0.36 -41.42 -8.02
CA LYS A 43 1.09 -41.51 -7.75
C LYS A 43 1.51 -40.55 -6.64
N ALA A 44 1.07 -40.82 -5.41
CA ALA A 44 1.63 -40.17 -4.23
C ALA A 44 2.94 -40.89 -3.82
N PRO A 45 4.10 -40.21 -3.74
CA PRO A 45 5.31 -40.84 -3.23
C PRO A 45 5.17 -41.21 -1.75
N SER A 46 5.81 -42.33 -1.40
CA SER A 46 5.77 -43.02 -0.11
C SER A 46 6.05 -42.14 1.12
N ARG A 47 5.43 -42.55 2.24
CA ARG A 47 5.54 -42.01 3.60
C ARG A 47 7.00 -41.77 4.02
N ILE A 48 7.41 -40.52 3.95
CA ILE A 48 8.43 -39.93 4.85
C ILE A 48 7.61 -39.20 5.93
N ASN A 49 8.13 -39.04 7.15
CA ASN A 49 7.53 -38.23 8.23
C ASN A 49 7.33 -36.77 7.78
N ARG A 50 6.34 -36.53 6.90
CA ARG A 50 6.12 -35.25 6.24
C ARG A 50 5.32 -34.38 7.17
N VAL A 51 6.01 -33.40 7.73
CA VAL A 51 5.43 -32.19 8.26
C VAL A 51 4.28 -31.76 7.33
N ARG A 52 3.08 -31.57 7.90
CA ARG A 52 1.87 -31.33 7.10
C ARG A 52 1.86 -29.89 6.60
N LEU A 53 1.23 -29.64 5.45
CA LEU A 53 0.86 -28.28 5.06
C LEU A 53 -0.05 -27.66 6.15
N PRO A 54 -0.07 -26.33 6.29
CA PRO A 54 -1.07 -25.67 7.13
C PRO A 54 -2.48 -26.10 6.73
N PRO A 55 -3.43 -26.09 7.69
CA PRO A 55 -4.82 -26.41 7.38
C PRO A 55 -5.38 -25.46 6.32
N GLY A 56 -6.41 -25.86 5.59
CA GLY A 56 -7.07 -24.99 4.64
C GLY A 56 -8.17 -25.69 3.85
N PRO A 57 -9.03 -24.93 3.15
CA PRO A 57 -10.08 -25.49 2.32
C PRO A 57 -9.51 -26.37 1.20
N VAL A 58 -10.23 -27.45 0.88
CA VAL A 58 -9.87 -28.32 -0.22
C VAL A 58 -10.19 -27.63 -1.54
N GLY A 59 -9.15 -27.31 -2.32
CA GLY A 59 -9.30 -26.70 -3.63
C GLY A 59 -9.69 -27.70 -4.74
N LEU A 60 -10.36 -27.20 -5.78
CA LEU A 60 -10.64 -27.97 -7.00
C LEU A 60 -9.35 -28.31 -7.76
N PRO A 61 -9.34 -29.37 -8.60
CA PRO A 61 -8.20 -29.66 -9.49
C PRO A 61 -7.81 -28.43 -10.32
N ILE A 62 -6.50 -28.25 -10.53
CA ILE A 62 -5.89 -27.15 -11.32
C ILE A 62 -6.07 -25.74 -10.71
N ILE A 63 -7.31 -25.28 -10.51
CA ILE A 63 -7.60 -23.90 -10.08
C ILE A 63 -7.53 -23.68 -8.56
N GLY A 64 -7.57 -24.76 -7.78
CA GLY A 64 -7.57 -24.68 -6.32
C GLY A 64 -8.81 -23.96 -5.77
N CYS A 65 -8.60 -22.99 -4.88
CA CYS A 65 -9.63 -22.19 -4.22
C CYS A 65 -10.04 -20.96 -5.02
N MET A 66 -9.55 -20.78 -6.25
CA MET A 66 -9.86 -19.60 -7.04
C MET A 66 -11.36 -19.43 -7.35
N HIS A 67 -12.09 -20.54 -7.46
CA HIS A 67 -13.55 -20.51 -7.60
C HIS A 67 -14.25 -19.80 -6.41
N HIS A 68 -13.68 -19.85 -5.20
CA HIS A 68 -14.19 -19.11 -4.05
C HIS A 68 -13.93 -17.61 -4.14
N VAL A 69 -12.81 -17.21 -4.73
CA VAL A 69 -12.48 -15.80 -5.01
C VAL A 69 -13.45 -15.25 -6.06
N LEU A 70 -13.65 -15.98 -7.15
CA LEU A 70 -14.55 -15.58 -8.24
C LEU A 70 -16.02 -15.55 -7.84
N ALA A 71 -16.49 -16.49 -7.01
CA ALA A 71 -17.86 -16.48 -6.51
C ALA A 71 -18.15 -15.27 -5.60
N ARG A 72 -17.10 -14.65 -5.04
CA ARG A 72 -17.18 -13.56 -4.07
C ARG A 72 -16.85 -12.20 -4.69
N ARG A 73 -17.26 -11.93 -5.94
CA ARG A 73 -16.97 -10.64 -6.62
C ARG A 73 -17.29 -9.38 -5.81
N LYS A 74 -18.26 -9.44 -4.90
CA LYS A 74 -18.68 -8.31 -4.04
C LYS A 74 -17.96 -8.23 -2.70
N GLN A 75 -17.23 -9.26 -2.27
CA GLN A 75 -16.53 -9.30 -0.97
C GLN A 75 -15.01 -9.37 -1.17
N PRO A 76 -14.23 -8.51 -0.51
CA PRO A 76 -12.77 -8.58 -0.59
C PRO A 76 -12.24 -9.93 -0.12
N VAL A 77 -11.26 -10.46 -0.87
CA VAL A 77 -10.67 -11.78 -0.60
C VAL A 77 -10.10 -11.86 0.81
N PHE A 78 -9.50 -10.78 1.33
CA PHE A 78 -8.94 -10.79 2.69
C PHE A 78 -9.98 -11.10 3.77
N ARG A 79 -11.23 -10.61 3.63
CA ARG A 79 -12.30 -10.88 4.61
C ARG A 79 -12.70 -12.35 4.60
N TRP A 80 -12.73 -12.96 3.41
CA TRP A 80 -12.95 -14.40 3.29
C TRP A 80 -11.83 -15.20 3.96
N ILE A 81 -10.56 -14.82 3.75
CA ILE A 81 -9.41 -15.46 4.39
C ILE A 81 -9.50 -15.35 5.92
N HIS A 82 -9.83 -14.18 6.45
CA HIS A 82 -10.03 -13.99 7.90
C HIS A 82 -11.23 -14.78 8.45
N GLY A 83 -12.31 -14.87 7.69
CA GLY A 83 -13.45 -15.73 8.01
C GLY A 83 -13.03 -17.19 8.14
N LEU A 84 -12.22 -17.70 7.19
CA LEU A 84 -11.69 -19.06 7.25
C LEU A 84 -10.78 -19.31 8.46
N LEU A 85 -9.89 -18.37 8.79
CA LEU A 85 -9.04 -18.48 9.99
C LEU A 85 -9.89 -18.65 11.25
N LYS A 86 -10.99 -17.88 11.35
CA LYS A 86 -11.95 -17.95 12.46
C LYS A 86 -12.74 -19.26 12.46
N GLU A 87 -13.37 -19.61 11.34
CA GLU A 87 -14.19 -20.83 11.19
C GLU A 87 -13.39 -22.10 11.49
N MET A 88 -12.14 -22.15 11.04
CA MET A 88 -11.25 -23.29 11.23
C MET A 88 -10.50 -23.25 12.57
N HIS A 89 -10.71 -22.23 13.40
CA HIS A 89 -10.06 -22.06 14.71
C HIS A 89 -8.53 -22.22 14.63
N THR A 90 -7.91 -21.56 13.64
CA THR A 90 -6.46 -21.64 13.37
C THR A 90 -5.85 -20.27 13.15
N SER A 91 -4.58 -20.11 13.55
CA SER A 91 -3.80 -18.89 13.31
C SER A 91 -2.90 -18.98 12.06
N ILE A 92 -2.97 -20.09 11.32
CA ILE A 92 -2.26 -20.28 10.05
C ILE A 92 -3.14 -21.09 9.09
N ILE A 93 -3.20 -20.66 7.83
CA ILE A 93 -3.98 -21.34 6.79
C ILE A 93 -3.21 -21.41 5.47
N CYS A 94 -3.47 -22.44 4.67
CA CYS A 94 -2.94 -22.62 3.33
C CYS A 94 -4.08 -22.60 2.31
N LEU A 95 -4.00 -21.69 1.34
CA LEU A 95 -4.92 -21.59 0.22
C LEU A 95 -4.18 -21.92 -1.06
N ARG A 96 -4.67 -22.87 -1.85
CA ARG A 96 -4.11 -23.11 -3.18
C ARG A 96 -4.81 -22.23 -4.20
N LEU A 97 -4.12 -21.27 -4.81
CA LEU A 97 -4.63 -20.44 -5.91
C LEU A 97 -3.87 -20.81 -7.18
N GLY A 98 -4.51 -21.58 -8.07
CA GLY A 98 -3.81 -22.20 -9.20
C GLY A 98 -2.70 -23.14 -8.72
N ALA A 99 -1.47 -22.92 -9.20
CA ALA A 99 -0.29 -23.67 -8.79
C ALA A 99 0.37 -23.13 -7.50
N VAL A 100 -0.09 -21.99 -7.00
CA VAL A 100 0.57 -21.26 -5.90
C VAL A 100 -0.07 -21.61 -4.55
N HIS A 101 0.74 -21.93 -3.56
CA HIS A 101 0.30 -22.02 -2.16
C HIS A 101 0.42 -20.63 -1.52
N VAL A 102 -0.69 -20.12 -1.01
CA VAL A 102 -0.77 -18.87 -0.25
C VAL A 102 -0.95 -19.22 1.22
N ILE A 103 0.10 -19.03 1.99
CA ILE A 103 0.17 -19.27 3.43
C ILE A 103 -0.12 -17.96 4.14
N VAL A 104 -1.17 -17.93 4.95
CA VAL A 104 -1.55 -16.74 5.72
C VAL A 104 -1.34 -17.02 7.20
N VAL A 105 -0.58 -16.15 7.87
CA VAL A 105 -0.20 -16.25 9.28
C VAL A 105 -0.83 -15.10 10.06
N ALA A 106 -1.52 -15.42 11.14
CA ALA A 106 -2.28 -14.49 11.97
C ALA A 106 -1.89 -14.57 13.47
N CYS A 107 -0.75 -15.15 13.82
CA CYS A 107 -0.20 -15.12 15.18
C CYS A 107 1.19 -14.47 15.24
N PRO A 108 1.52 -13.69 16.30
CA PRO A 108 2.82 -13.05 16.44
C PRO A 108 4.02 -14.01 16.49
N GLU A 109 3.87 -15.17 17.10
CA GLU A 109 4.97 -16.13 17.25
C GLU A 109 5.45 -16.66 15.89
N MET A 110 4.52 -17.12 15.05
CA MET A 110 4.84 -17.56 13.69
C MET A 110 5.24 -16.40 12.79
N ALA A 111 4.70 -15.19 13.00
CA ALA A 111 5.15 -13.99 12.29
C ALA A 111 6.63 -13.67 12.58
N ARG A 112 7.06 -13.76 13.85
CA ARG A 112 8.47 -13.64 14.24
C ARG A 112 9.33 -14.76 13.66
N GLU A 113 8.82 -15.99 13.64
CA GLU A 113 9.51 -17.09 12.97
C GLU A 113 9.75 -16.77 11.48
N ALA A 114 8.72 -16.30 10.77
CA ALA A 114 8.79 -15.97 9.36
C ALA A 114 9.75 -14.81 9.06
N LEU A 115 9.62 -13.68 9.76
CA LEU A 115 10.33 -12.44 9.39
C LEU A 115 11.57 -12.13 10.22
N ARG A 116 11.90 -12.93 11.24
CA ARG A 116 13.20 -12.85 11.94
C ARG A 116 14.03 -14.11 11.72
N LYS A 117 13.48 -15.28 12.08
CA LYS A 117 14.25 -16.54 12.03
C LYS A 117 14.46 -17.04 10.60
N LYS A 118 13.47 -16.81 9.72
CA LYS A 118 13.45 -17.31 8.32
C LYS A 118 13.46 -16.17 7.30
N ASP A 119 13.90 -14.99 7.71
CA ASP A 119 13.84 -13.78 6.91
C ASP A 119 14.64 -13.88 5.59
N ALA A 120 15.73 -14.65 5.59
CA ALA A 120 16.55 -14.94 4.43
C ALA A 120 15.83 -15.84 3.43
N ILE A 121 15.17 -16.90 3.89
CA ILE A 121 14.43 -17.85 3.04
C ILE A 121 13.18 -17.18 2.45
N LEU A 122 12.54 -16.32 3.23
CA LEU A 122 11.33 -15.57 2.86
C LEU A 122 11.65 -14.17 2.31
N ALA A 123 12.85 -13.93 1.78
CA ALA A 123 13.27 -12.61 1.34
C ALA A 123 12.78 -12.22 -0.06
N SER A 124 12.11 -13.09 -0.81
CA SER A 124 11.71 -12.80 -2.20
C SER A 124 10.29 -12.24 -2.33
N ARG A 125 9.93 -11.77 -3.53
CA ARG A 125 8.61 -11.22 -3.90
C ARG A 125 8.02 -12.02 -5.06
N PRO A 126 6.68 -12.09 -5.18
CA PRO A 126 6.04 -12.79 -6.29
C PRO A 126 6.28 -12.05 -7.60
N THR A 127 6.38 -12.82 -8.68
CA THR A 127 6.41 -12.29 -10.04
C THR A 127 4.98 -12.28 -10.60
N THR A 128 4.36 -11.11 -10.65
CA THR A 128 2.98 -10.92 -11.12
C THR A 128 2.87 -9.81 -12.15
N PHE A 129 1.79 -9.82 -12.94
CA PHE A 129 1.56 -8.83 -13.99
C PHE A 129 1.59 -7.38 -13.48
N SER A 130 0.85 -7.09 -12.40
CA SER A 130 0.84 -5.74 -11.80
C SER A 130 2.22 -5.34 -11.28
N SER A 131 2.88 -6.24 -10.55
CA SER A 131 4.18 -5.96 -9.95
C SER A 131 5.26 -5.71 -11.01
N GLU A 132 5.25 -6.48 -12.09
CA GLU A 132 6.16 -6.29 -13.23
C GLU A 132 5.95 -4.93 -13.88
N SER A 133 4.69 -4.57 -14.14
CA SER A 133 4.32 -3.31 -14.78
C SER A 133 4.71 -2.11 -13.92
N PHE A 134 4.34 -2.11 -12.64
CA PHE A 134 4.61 -1.00 -11.71
C PHE A 134 6.10 -0.82 -11.37
N SER A 135 6.93 -1.85 -11.59
CA SER A 135 8.37 -1.81 -11.30
C SER A 135 9.25 -1.77 -12.56
N PHE A 136 8.66 -1.52 -13.72
CA PHE A 136 9.34 -1.48 -15.01
C PHE A 136 10.20 -2.74 -15.25
N GLY A 137 9.63 -3.92 -14.98
CA GLY A 137 10.36 -5.19 -15.10
C GLY A 137 11.26 -5.48 -13.91
N TYR A 138 10.77 -5.25 -12.68
CA TYR A 138 11.47 -5.53 -11.42
C TYR A 138 12.81 -4.80 -11.29
N LYS A 139 12.81 -3.52 -11.68
CA LYS A 139 13.98 -2.64 -11.62
C LYS A 139 14.06 -1.78 -10.35
N GLY A 140 13.04 -1.86 -9.48
CA GLY A 140 13.01 -1.19 -8.17
C GLY A 140 13.56 -2.03 -7.02
N SER A 141 13.20 -1.67 -5.79
CA SER A 141 13.63 -2.30 -4.53
C SER A 141 12.48 -2.86 -3.67
N VAL A 142 11.24 -2.45 -3.91
CA VAL A 142 10.04 -2.87 -3.15
C VAL A 142 9.43 -4.13 -3.77
N LEU A 143 9.15 -4.10 -5.08
CA LEU A 143 8.42 -5.14 -5.80
C LEU A 143 9.35 -6.24 -6.35
N SER A 144 10.63 -5.93 -6.53
CA SER A 144 11.59 -6.84 -7.16
C SER A 144 11.84 -8.13 -6.35
N PRO A 145 11.85 -9.32 -7.00
CA PRO A 145 12.28 -10.58 -6.40
C PRO A 145 13.69 -10.49 -5.81
N HIS A 146 14.01 -11.38 -4.88
CA HIS A 146 15.35 -11.39 -4.29
C HIS A 146 16.39 -11.76 -5.34
N GLY A 147 17.44 -10.95 -5.47
CA GLY A 147 18.53 -11.13 -6.43
C GLY A 147 19.46 -9.93 -6.43
N GLU A 148 20.45 -9.92 -7.32
CA GLU A 148 21.44 -8.83 -7.41
C GLU A 148 20.80 -7.48 -7.75
N GLN A 149 19.78 -7.45 -8.63
CA GLN A 149 19.01 -6.24 -8.92
C GLN A 149 18.39 -5.64 -7.67
N TRP A 150 17.67 -6.46 -6.89
CA TRP A 150 17.06 -6.01 -5.65
C TRP A 150 18.12 -5.55 -4.64
N LYS A 151 19.24 -6.28 -4.48
CA LYS A 151 20.33 -5.89 -3.56
C LYS A 151 20.94 -4.54 -3.96
N LYS A 152 21.17 -4.31 -5.26
CA LYS A 152 21.67 -3.04 -5.82
C LYS A 152 20.71 -1.91 -5.46
N MET A 153 19.44 -2.02 -5.84
CA MET A 153 18.46 -0.95 -5.64
C MET A 153 18.12 -0.73 -4.18
N ARG A 154 18.08 -1.80 -3.38
CA ARG A 154 17.90 -1.69 -1.93
C ARG A 154 19.04 -0.93 -1.28
N ARG A 155 20.29 -1.17 -1.70
CA ARG A 155 21.47 -0.44 -1.21
C ARG A 155 21.39 1.04 -1.60
N VAL A 156 21.12 1.33 -2.87
CA VAL A 156 20.94 2.72 -3.35
C VAL A 156 19.86 3.44 -2.53
N LEU A 157 18.71 2.80 -2.32
CA LEU A 157 17.63 3.37 -1.53
C LEU A 157 18.06 3.66 -0.09
N THR A 158 18.73 2.72 0.60
CA THR A 158 19.08 2.89 2.02
C THR A 158 20.30 3.76 2.25
N SER A 159 21.28 3.72 1.35
CA SER A 159 22.59 4.35 1.54
C SER A 159 22.68 5.74 0.93
N GLU A 160 21.94 5.99 -0.15
CA GLU A 160 22.01 7.26 -0.89
C GLU A 160 20.73 8.08 -0.63
N VAL A 161 19.57 7.52 -0.98
CA VAL A 161 18.29 8.24 -0.98
C VAL A 161 17.73 8.47 0.43
N LEU A 162 17.77 7.46 1.28
CA LEU A 162 17.30 7.54 2.68
C LEU A 162 18.47 7.70 3.65
N SER A 163 19.56 8.32 3.20
CA SER A 163 20.71 8.61 4.04
C SER A 163 20.35 9.67 5.09
N PRO A 164 20.87 9.58 6.33
CA PRO A 164 20.63 10.61 7.35
C PRO A 164 21.04 12.02 6.91
N ALA A 165 22.10 12.12 6.10
CA ALA A 165 22.57 13.39 5.56
C ALA A 165 21.54 14.04 4.63
N LEU A 166 20.99 13.28 3.67
CA LEU A 166 19.96 13.80 2.76
C LEU A 166 18.64 14.05 3.49
N GLU A 167 18.26 13.19 4.44
CA GLU A 167 17.08 13.43 5.28
C GLU A 167 17.20 14.76 6.06
N HIS A 168 18.37 15.06 6.61
CA HIS A 168 18.62 16.34 7.28
C HIS A 168 18.58 17.52 6.27
N GLN A 169 19.25 17.39 5.13
CA GLN A 169 19.24 18.41 4.07
C GLN A 169 17.82 18.77 3.59
N LEU A 170 16.95 17.76 3.46
CA LEU A 170 15.58 17.95 2.98
C LEU A 170 14.56 18.28 4.10
N GLN A 171 15.00 18.43 5.36
CA GLN A 171 14.11 18.75 6.48
C GLN A 171 13.30 20.02 6.24
N GLY A 172 13.92 21.08 5.72
CA GLY A 172 13.23 22.34 5.42
C GLY A 172 12.08 22.17 4.43
N ARG A 173 12.18 21.23 3.47
CA ARG A 173 11.07 20.93 2.54
C ARG A 173 9.91 20.25 3.26
N ARG A 174 10.20 19.31 4.16
CA ARG A 174 9.17 18.63 4.96
C ARG A 174 8.44 19.61 5.88
N THR A 175 9.18 20.53 6.53
CA THR A 175 8.59 21.59 7.34
C THR A 175 7.67 22.49 6.51
N LYS A 176 8.10 22.95 5.32
CA LYS A 176 7.25 23.76 4.42
C LYS A 176 5.95 23.06 4.04
N GLU A 177 6.00 21.77 3.76
CA GLU A 177 4.79 20.99 3.45
C GLU A 177 3.86 20.84 4.66
N ALA A 178 4.44 20.74 5.87
CA ALA A 178 3.70 20.75 7.14
C ALA A 178 3.11 22.14 7.48
N ASP A 179 3.74 23.22 7.03
CA ASP A 179 3.19 24.57 7.16
C ASP A 179 2.05 24.79 6.16
N HIS A 180 2.23 24.33 4.91
CA HIS A 180 1.21 24.41 3.87
C HIS A 180 -0.10 23.73 4.26
N ILE A 181 -0.06 22.58 4.95
CA ILE A 181 -1.29 21.88 5.35
C ILE A 181 -2.06 22.65 6.43
N VAL A 182 -1.34 23.28 7.37
CA VAL A 182 -1.94 24.13 8.39
C VAL A 182 -2.59 25.35 7.75
N ARG A 183 -1.90 26.01 6.81
CA ARG A 183 -2.48 27.11 6.05
C ARG A 183 -3.70 26.68 5.24
N PHE A 184 -3.63 25.54 4.56
CA PHE A 184 -4.73 25.05 3.74
C PHE A 184 -6.02 24.82 4.55
N VAL A 185 -5.90 24.26 5.76
CA VAL A 185 -7.04 24.08 6.66
C VAL A 185 -7.51 25.44 7.22
N TYR A 186 -6.59 26.32 7.61
CA TYR A 186 -6.93 27.66 8.10
C TYR A 186 -7.65 28.52 7.07
N ASN A 187 -7.22 28.50 5.81
CA ASN A 187 -7.86 29.27 4.74
C ASN A 187 -9.31 28.80 4.52
N GLN A 188 -9.58 27.49 4.60
CA GLN A 188 -10.95 26.99 4.57
C GLN A 188 -11.79 27.51 5.75
N CYS A 189 -11.16 27.73 6.91
CA CYS A 189 -11.82 28.31 8.08
C CYS A 189 -12.15 29.80 7.90
N SER A 190 -11.21 30.58 7.38
CA SER A 190 -11.29 32.04 7.32
C SER A 190 -12.13 32.58 6.16
N THR A 191 -12.33 31.81 5.09
CA THR A 191 -13.08 32.25 3.91
C THR A 191 -14.58 32.01 3.98
N ALA A 192 -15.07 31.30 5.00
CA ALA A 192 -16.48 30.89 5.07
C ALA A 192 -17.32 31.81 5.96
N THR A 193 -18.49 32.20 5.47
CA THR A 193 -19.57 32.84 6.26
C THR A 193 -20.44 31.82 7.01
N ASP A 194 -20.23 30.52 6.77
CA ASP A 194 -20.97 29.37 7.32
C ASP A 194 -20.05 28.38 8.07
N ILE A 195 -20.65 27.36 8.69
CA ILE A 195 -19.96 26.21 9.30
C ILE A 195 -18.92 25.62 8.33
N VAL A 196 -17.64 25.77 8.67
CA VAL A 196 -16.53 25.23 7.89
C VAL A 196 -16.44 23.73 8.10
N THR A 197 -16.43 22.98 7.01
CA THR A 197 -16.24 21.53 7.04
C THR A 197 -14.94 21.16 6.31
N VAL A 198 -14.17 20.27 6.90
CA VAL A 198 -12.86 19.83 6.42
C VAL A 198 -12.91 18.32 6.23
N ASP A 199 -12.65 17.88 5.00
CA ASP A 199 -12.42 16.47 4.69
C ASP A 199 -10.99 16.08 5.10
N VAL A 200 -10.86 15.41 6.24
CA VAL A 200 -9.58 14.99 6.81
C VAL A 200 -8.89 13.96 5.89
N ARG A 201 -9.65 13.10 5.21
CA ARG A 201 -9.09 12.14 4.26
C ARG A 201 -8.41 12.88 3.12
N HIS A 202 -9.11 13.83 2.52
CA HIS A 202 -8.57 14.64 1.43
C HIS A 202 -7.30 15.38 1.86
N VAL A 203 -7.35 16.07 3.00
CA VAL A 203 -6.22 16.78 3.61
C VAL A 203 -5.01 15.85 3.80
N ALA A 204 -5.21 14.70 4.44
CA ALA A 204 -4.14 13.77 4.79
C ALA A 204 -3.51 13.08 3.56
N GLN A 205 -4.33 12.66 2.60
CA GLN A 205 -3.88 12.03 1.37
C GLN A 205 -3.07 13.01 0.50
N HIS A 206 -3.57 14.24 0.34
CA HIS A 206 -2.87 15.25 -0.44
C HIS A 206 -1.63 15.78 0.25
N PHE A 207 -1.57 15.85 1.58
CA PHE A 207 -0.32 16.12 2.28
C PHE A 207 0.75 15.10 1.92
N CYS A 208 0.45 13.79 2.02
CA CYS A 208 1.43 12.74 1.72
C CYS A 208 1.86 12.79 0.24
N GLY A 209 0.91 13.02 -0.66
CA GLY A 209 1.19 13.18 -2.09
C GLY A 209 2.05 14.40 -2.41
N ASN A 210 1.76 15.57 -1.82
CA ASN A 210 2.52 16.80 -2.02
C ASN A 210 3.93 16.67 -1.43
N LEU A 211 4.03 16.10 -0.23
CA LEU A 211 5.31 15.85 0.44
C LEU A 211 6.23 15.00 -0.44
N ILE A 212 5.74 13.88 -0.96
CA ILE A 212 6.61 12.98 -1.72
C ILE A 212 6.97 13.54 -3.09
N ARG A 213 6.10 14.33 -3.73
CA ARG A 213 6.47 15.11 -4.92
C ARG A 213 7.54 16.15 -4.61
N SER A 214 7.43 16.85 -3.49
CA SER A 214 8.41 17.85 -3.06
C SER A 214 9.78 17.23 -2.77
N LEU A 215 9.81 16.05 -2.13
CA LEU A 215 11.04 15.32 -1.84
C LEU A 215 11.66 14.64 -3.07
N MET A 216 10.84 14.23 -4.03
CA MET A 216 11.31 13.52 -5.22
C MET A 216 11.71 14.47 -6.36
N PHE A 217 10.90 15.48 -6.63
CA PHE A 217 11.04 16.35 -7.81
C PHE A 217 11.37 17.80 -7.47
N SER A 218 11.49 18.16 -6.19
CA SER A 218 11.53 19.56 -5.75
C SER A 218 10.31 20.39 -6.19
N LYS A 219 9.20 19.71 -6.52
CA LYS A 219 7.96 20.32 -7.04
C LYS A 219 6.78 19.91 -6.17
N ARG A 220 5.90 20.86 -5.85
CA ARG A 220 4.60 20.57 -5.22
C ARG A 220 3.54 20.23 -6.27
N ASN A 221 3.54 21.02 -7.34
CA ASN A 221 2.66 20.89 -8.50
C ASN A 221 3.45 20.47 -9.75
N PHE A 222 2.82 19.71 -10.64
CA PHE A 222 3.46 19.28 -11.88
C PHE A 222 3.60 20.42 -12.90
N PHE A 223 2.61 21.31 -12.93
CA PHE A 223 2.53 22.46 -13.83
C PHE A 223 2.37 23.76 -13.03
N GLU A 224 2.82 24.88 -13.62
CA GLU A 224 2.64 26.19 -13.00
C GLU A 224 1.15 26.51 -12.87
N GLN A 225 0.73 26.88 -11.66
CA GLN A 225 -0.63 27.35 -11.44
C GLN A 225 -0.71 28.86 -11.70
N SER A 226 -1.84 29.34 -12.20
CA SER A 226 -2.06 30.78 -12.45
C SER A 226 -1.80 31.64 -11.19
N PRO A 227 -1.21 32.84 -11.32
CA PRO A 227 -0.99 33.73 -10.18
C PRO A 227 -2.29 33.95 -9.37
N GLY A 228 -2.26 33.66 -8.06
CA GLY A 228 -3.43 33.73 -7.17
C GLY A 228 -4.02 32.39 -6.73
N SER A 229 -3.56 31.28 -7.30
CA SER A 229 -3.93 29.91 -6.93
C SER A 229 -3.11 29.31 -5.78
N ALA A 230 -2.11 30.03 -5.25
CA ALA A 230 -1.22 29.55 -4.20
C ALA A 230 -1.91 29.18 -2.87
N GLY A 231 -3.20 29.54 -2.71
CA GLY A 231 -4.07 29.09 -1.61
C GLY A 231 -5.17 28.10 -2.04
N ALA A 232 -5.29 27.80 -3.33
CA ALA A 232 -6.22 26.80 -3.85
C ALA A 232 -5.68 25.40 -3.57
N GLY A 233 -6.57 24.43 -3.39
CA GLY A 233 -6.23 23.04 -3.13
C GLY A 233 -5.42 22.38 -4.25
N PRO A 234 -5.28 21.04 -4.22
CA PRO A 234 -4.57 20.31 -5.27
C PRO A 234 -5.22 20.56 -6.64
N GLY A 235 -4.40 20.78 -7.68
CA GLY A 235 -4.87 20.89 -9.05
C GLY A 235 -5.27 19.53 -9.64
N PRO A 236 -5.85 19.51 -10.86
CA PRO A 236 -6.33 18.28 -11.49
C PRO A 236 -5.26 17.19 -11.60
N ASP A 237 -4.04 17.55 -12.02
CA ASP A 237 -2.93 16.59 -12.13
C ASP A 237 -2.45 16.07 -10.77
N GLU A 238 -2.50 16.89 -9.71
CA GLU A 238 -2.16 16.44 -8.36
C GLU A 238 -3.20 15.47 -7.79
N VAL A 239 -4.49 15.70 -8.08
CA VAL A 239 -5.59 14.80 -7.74
C VAL A 239 -5.48 13.49 -8.52
N GLU A 240 -5.25 13.57 -9.83
CA GLU A 240 -5.06 12.39 -10.68
C GLU A 240 -3.84 11.57 -10.22
N HIS A 241 -2.72 12.25 -9.92
CA HIS A 241 -1.51 11.58 -9.44
C HIS A 241 -1.73 10.88 -8.10
N VAL A 242 -2.34 11.53 -7.09
CA VAL A 242 -2.63 10.88 -5.80
C VAL A 242 -3.57 9.70 -6.00
N SER A 243 -4.61 9.86 -6.83
CA SER A 243 -5.53 8.77 -7.19
C SER A 243 -4.81 7.59 -7.84
N ALA A 244 -3.89 7.85 -8.78
CA ALA A 244 -3.08 6.83 -9.43
C ALA A 244 -2.17 6.10 -8.44
N LEU A 245 -1.53 6.81 -7.50
CA LEU A 245 -0.69 6.19 -6.45
C LEU A 245 -1.52 5.27 -5.53
N PHE A 246 -2.70 5.70 -5.10
CA PHE A 246 -3.60 4.85 -4.31
C PHE A 246 -4.11 3.64 -5.11
N THR A 247 -4.40 3.83 -6.40
CA THR A 247 -4.83 2.75 -7.29
C THR A 247 -3.70 1.74 -7.48
N LEU A 248 -2.46 2.19 -7.64
CA LEU A 248 -1.27 1.35 -7.72
C LEU A 248 -1.13 0.51 -6.45
N VAL A 249 -1.13 1.14 -5.27
CA VAL A 249 -1.01 0.49 -3.97
C VAL A 249 -2.07 -0.59 -3.77
N ASN A 250 -3.32 -0.31 -4.15
CA ASN A 250 -4.44 -1.24 -4.00
C ASN A 250 -4.45 -2.36 -5.06
N SER A 251 -3.78 -2.15 -6.19
CA SER A 251 -3.69 -3.12 -7.29
C SER A 251 -2.49 -4.05 -7.15
N ALA A 252 -1.42 -3.58 -6.48
CA ALA A 252 -0.24 -4.38 -6.18
C ALA A 252 -0.59 -5.58 -5.30
N PHE A 253 -0.08 -6.76 -5.67
CA PHE A 253 -0.29 -8.02 -4.92
C PHE A 253 -1.77 -8.41 -4.72
N SER A 254 -2.64 -7.95 -5.61
CA SER A 254 -4.07 -8.24 -5.54
C SER A 254 -4.39 -9.71 -5.83
N PHE A 255 -5.55 -10.18 -5.36
CA PHE A 255 -5.99 -11.56 -5.54
C PHE A 255 -6.66 -11.82 -6.89
N ARG A 256 -6.18 -11.18 -7.97
CA ARG A 256 -6.77 -11.22 -9.31
C ARG A 256 -6.34 -12.46 -10.09
N MET A 257 -7.18 -12.95 -10.99
CA MET A 257 -6.93 -14.12 -11.83
C MET A 257 -5.61 -14.01 -12.61
N SER A 258 -5.37 -12.88 -13.26
CA SER A 258 -4.16 -12.66 -14.07
C SER A 258 -2.87 -12.69 -13.25
N GLU A 259 -2.95 -12.56 -11.92
CA GLU A 259 -1.80 -12.65 -11.01
C GLU A 259 -1.40 -14.09 -10.71
N TYR A 260 -2.33 -15.06 -10.80
CA TYR A 260 -2.10 -16.48 -10.50
C TYR A 260 -2.13 -17.38 -11.73
N PHE A 261 -2.69 -16.89 -12.84
CA PHE A 261 -2.85 -17.62 -14.09
C PHE A 261 -2.27 -16.78 -15.25
N PRO A 262 -0.95 -16.78 -15.45
CA PRO A 262 -0.29 -15.91 -16.43
C PRO A 262 -0.79 -16.09 -17.88
N TRP A 263 -1.30 -17.28 -18.23
CA TRP A 263 -1.88 -17.54 -19.55
C TRP A 263 -3.23 -16.84 -19.80
N LEU A 264 -3.80 -16.19 -18.79
CA LEU A 264 -5.00 -15.35 -18.93
C LEU A 264 -4.67 -13.86 -19.15
N ILE A 265 -3.39 -13.48 -19.06
CA ILE A 265 -2.95 -12.10 -19.34
C ILE A 265 -3.30 -11.78 -20.80
N GLY A 266 -3.85 -10.58 -21.03
CA GLY A 266 -4.35 -10.09 -22.31
C GLY A 266 -5.86 -10.25 -22.49
N LEU A 267 -6.53 -11.10 -21.69
CA LEU A 267 -7.98 -11.25 -21.71
C LEU A 267 -8.70 -10.22 -20.82
N ASP A 268 -8.00 -9.67 -19.83
CA ASP A 268 -8.49 -8.68 -18.88
C ASP A 268 -9.86 -8.99 -18.26
N LEU A 269 -10.07 -10.25 -17.84
CA LEU A 269 -11.36 -10.78 -17.37
C LEU A 269 -11.97 -10.02 -16.17
N GLU A 270 -11.15 -9.28 -15.42
CA GLU A 270 -11.54 -8.52 -14.24
C GLU A 270 -11.31 -7.00 -14.38
N GLY A 271 -10.87 -6.52 -15.56
CA GLY A 271 -10.51 -5.11 -15.79
C GLY A 271 -9.21 -4.66 -15.11
N HIS A 272 -8.47 -5.58 -14.49
CA HIS A 272 -7.25 -5.29 -13.74
C HIS A 272 -6.11 -4.82 -14.64
N GLU A 273 -5.99 -5.37 -15.86
CA GLU A 273 -4.94 -5.00 -16.78
C GLU A 273 -5.15 -3.59 -17.34
N LYS A 274 -6.39 -3.20 -17.62
CA LYS A 274 -6.74 -1.82 -17.94
C LYS A 274 -6.37 -0.87 -16.78
N VAL A 275 -6.73 -1.20 -15.54
CA VAL A 275 -6.40 -0.39 -14.36
C VAL A 275 -4.90 -0.17 -14.23
N VAL A 276 -4.10 -1.24 -14.33
CA VAL A 276 -2.62 -1.14 -14.27
C VAL A 276 -2.08 -0.25 -15.39
N ARG A 277 -2.59 -0.39 -16.61
CA ARG A 277 -2.17 0.42 -17.76
C ARG A 277 -2.54 1.89 -17.62
N ASP A 278 -3.74 2.20 -17.14
CA ASP A 278 -4.19 3.58 -16.91
C ASP A 278 -3.30 4.27 -15.87
N VAL A 279 -3.00 3.57 -14.75
CA VAL A 279 -2.06 4.04 -13.72
C VAL A 279 -0.67 4.33 -14.33
N MET A 280 -0.11 3.38 -15.07
CA MET A 280 1.21 3.56 -15.69
C MET A 280 1.21 4.70 -16.73
N SER A 281 0.11 4.88 -17.47
CA SER A 281 -0.06 6.01 -18.38
C SER A 281 -0.01 7.34 -17.64
N THR A 282 -0.71 7.47 -16.52
CA THR A 282 -0.69 8.69 -15.69
C THR A 282 0.70 8.94 -15.11
N LEU A 283 1.34 7.91 -14.54
CA LEU A 283 2.69 8.06 -13.97
C LEU A 283 3.71 8.44 -15.04
N ASN A 284 3.74 7.76 -16.18
CA ASN A 284 4.67 8.09 -17.28
C ASN A 284 4.42 9.52 -17.78
N ARG A 285 3.16 9.92 -17.99
CA ARG A 285 2.81 11.28 -18.43
C ARG A 285 3.33 12.36 -17.47
N LEU A 286 3.24 12.13 -16.16
CA LEU A 286 3.57 13.11 -15.14
C LEU A 286 5.04 13.06 -14.69
N HIS A 287 5.67 11.89 -14.70
CA HIS A 287 7.02 11.69 -14.18
C HIS A 287 8.08 11.76 -15.28
N ASP A 288 7.83 11.18 -16.45
CA ASP A 288 8.85 11.01 -17.49
C ASP A 288 9.47 12.34 -17.94
N PRO A 289 8.69 13.42 -18.20
CA PRO A 289 9.28 14.69 -18.60
C PRO A 289 10.28 15.24 -17.57
N ILE A 290 9.97 15.08 -16.27
CA ILE A 290 10.83 15.55 -15.17
C ILE A 290 12.09 14.69 -15.06
N ILE A 291 11.94 13.36 -15.20
CA ILE A 291 13.06 12.41 -15.14
C ILE A 291 14.02 12.64 -16.30
N GLU A 292 13.51 12.77 -17.52
CA GLU A 292 14.30 12.99 -18.72
C GLU A 292 15.02 14.34 -18.68
N GLU A 293 14.32 15.41 -18.33
CA GLU A 293 14.91 16.74 -18.07
C GLU A 293 16.08 16.60 -17.09
N ARG A 294 15.89 15.88 -15.98
CA ARG A 294 16.92 15.75 -14.96
C ARG A 294 18.13 14.94 -15.40
N ILE A 295 17.92 13.88 -16.17
CA ILE A 295 19.00 13.10 -16.78
C ILE A 295 19.81 13.98 -17.72
N HIS A 296 19.14 14.81 -18.55
CA HIS A 296 19.81 15.73 -19.45
C HIS A 296 20.65 16.76 -18.69
N GLU A 297 20.10 17.40 -17.64
CA GLU A 297 20.85 18.36 -16.80
C GLU A 297 22.13 17.74 -16.24
N TRP A 298 22.05 16.59 -15.58
CA TRP A 298 23.22 15.94 -14.99
C TRP A 298 24.20 15.41 -16.03
N SER A 299 23.71 14.99 -17.20
CA SER A 299 24.60 14.64 -18.32
C SER A 299 25.40 15.85 -18.83
N ALA A 300 24.82 17.05 -18.82
CA ALA A 300 25.51 18.28 -19.19
C ALA A 300 26.54 18.67 -18.13
N LEU A 301 26.16 18.67 -16.85
CA LEU A 301 27.09 18.96 -15.74
C LEU A 301 28.33 18.05 -15.77
N ARG A 302 28.12 16.75 -15.99
CA ARG A 302 29.23 15.77 -16.13
C ARG A 302 30.15 16.08 -17.31
N ARG A 303 29.61 16.51 -18.45
CA ARG A 303 30.40 16.87 -19.64
C ARG A 303 31.22 18.15 -19.43
N HIS A 304 30.69 19.11 -18.67
CA HIS A 304 31.37 20.36 -18.36
C HIS A 304 32.29 20.30 -17.14
N GLY A 305 32.24 19.22 -16.36
CA GLY A 305 33.00 19.09 -15.12
C GLY A 305 32.45 19.92 -13.96
N ASP A 306 31.21 20.40 -14.11
CA ASP A 306 30.54 21.23 -13.11
C ASP A 306 30.04 20.37 -11.95
N LYS A 307 30.18 20.90 -10.73
CA LYS A 307 29.65 20.29 -9.52
C LYS A 307 28.37 20.98 -9.10
N ARG A 308 27.33 20.19 -8.81
CA ARG A 308 26.07 20.65 -8.24
C ARG A 308 25.72 19.76 -7.06
N GLU A 309 25.26 20.36 -5.97
CA GLU A 309 24.70 19.59 -4.86
C GLU A 309 23.36 18.97 -5.26
N VAL A 310 23.09 17.76 -4.77
CA VAL A 310 21.82 17.06 -5.02
C VAL A 310 20.68 17.82 -4.34
N ARG A 311 19.59 18.10 -5.07
CA ARG A 311 18.48 18.92 -4.56
C ARG A 311 17.32 18.12 -3.97
N ASP A 312 17.16 16.88 -4.42
CA ASP A 312 16.04 15.98 -4.14
C ASP A 312 16.41 14.51 -4.41
N PHE A 313 15.47 13.58 -4.19
CA PHE A 313 15.72 12.15 -4.40
C PHE A 313 15.99 11.80 -5.87
N LEU A 314 15.36 12.49 -6.83
CA LEU A 314 15.62 12.25 -8.25
C LEU A 314 17.06 12.65 -8.63
N ASP A 315 17.56 13.78 -8.11
CA ASP A 315 18.95 14.19 -8.29
C ASP A 315 19.91 13.12 -7.79
N VAL A 316 19.63 12.50 -6.64
CA VAL A 316 20.43 11.38 -6.14
C VAL A 316 20.42 10.22 -7.13
N LEU A 317 19.24 9.75 -7.55
CA LEU A 317 19.13 8.62 -8.48
C LEU A 317 19.87 8.86 -9.81
N VAL A 318 19.82 10.09 -10.33
CA VAL A 318 20.44 10.46 -11.61
C VAL A 318 21.96 10.71 -11.50
N SER A 319 22.43 11.19 -10.34
CA SER A 319 23.81 11.62 -10.13
C SER A 319 24.76 10.49 -9.71
N ILE A 320 24.27 9.40 -9.12
CA ILE A 320 25.13 8.30 -8.65
C ILE A 320 25.90 7.67 -9.82
N GLN A 321 27.20 7.43 -9.59
CA GLN A 321 28.13 6.86 -10.57
C GLN A 321 28.73 5.53 -10.09
N ASP A 322 29.19 4.72 -11.04
CA ASP A 322 30.02 3.54 -10.80
C ASP A 322 31.50 3.91 -10.58
N SER A 323 32.35 2.90 -10.35
CA SER A 323 33.80 3.07 -10.16
C SER A 323 34.51 3.67 -11.37
N GLU A 324 33.91 3.60 -12.56
CA GLU A 324 34.44 4.15 -13.80
C GLU A 324 33.88 5.55 -14.11
N GLY A 325 33.09 6.14 -13.19
CA GLY A 325 32.49 7.47 -13.35
C GLY A 325 31.29 7.50 -14.30
N ARG A 326 30.73 6.35 -14.69
CA ARG A 326 29.53 6.27 -15.52
C ARG A 326 28.27 6.26 -14.65
N PRO A 327 27.09 6.65 -15.16
CA PRO A 327 25.85 6.56 -14.41
C PRO A 327 25.62 5.13 -13.89
N LEU A 328 25.36 4.98 -12.58
CA LEU A 328 25.15 3.67 -11.97
C LEU A 328 23.78 3.06 -12.33
N LEU A 329 22.79 3.91 -12.57
CA LEU A 329 21.39 3.52 -12.78
C LEU A 329 20.96 3.71 -14.25
N SER A 330 20.17 2.76 -14.76
CA SER A 330 19.47 2.92 -16.04
C SER A 330 18.23 3.82 -15.91
N LEU A 331 17.69 4.28 -17.04
CA LEU A 331 16.43 5.05 -17.06
C LEU A 331 15.29 4.29 -16.38
N GLU A 332 15.16 3.01 -16.67
CA GLU A 332 14.13 2.12 -16.11
C GLU A 332 14.31 1.91 -14.60
N GLU A 333 15.55 1.83 -14.11
CA GLU A 333 15.84 1.78 -12.67
C GLU A 333 15.44 3.08 -11.96
N ILE A 334 15.70 4.23 -12.59
CA ILE A 334 15.30 5.54 -12.07
C ILE A 334 13.78 5.67 -12.06
N LYS A 335 13.09 5.33 -13.16
CA LYS A 335 11.63 5.35 -13.25
C LYS A 335 10.99 4.42 -12.22
N ALA A 336 11.47 3.18 -12.11
CA ALA A 336 10.96 2.21 -11.15
C ALA A 336 11.14 2.68 -9.70
N GLN A 337 12.34 3.13 -9.34
CA GLN A 337 12.61 3.55 -7.96
C GLN A 337 11.84 4.83 -7.60
N THR A 338 11.63 5.73 -8.56
CA THR A 338 10.79 6.93 -8.41
C THR A 338 9.35 6.54 -8.09
N ALA A 339 8.72 5.71 -8.93
CA ALA A 339 7.34 5.25 -8.73
C ALA A 339 7.18 4.51 -7.40
N GLU A 340 8.12 3.61 -7.05
CA GLU A 340 8.06 2.85 -5.80
C GLU A 340 8.18 3.71 -4.53
N ILE A 341 9.05 4.73 -4.53
CA ILE A 341 9.16 5.67 -3.40
C ILE A 341 7.86 6.48 -3.26
N MET A 342 7.29 6.91 -4.38
CA MET A 342 6.09 7.74 -4.37
C MET A 342 4.87 7.03 -3.80
N PHE A 343 4.61 5.78 -4.19
CA PHE A 343 3.42 5.09 -3.71
C PHE A 343 3.58 4.59 -2.27
N ALA A 344 4.80 4.33 -1.80
CA ALA A 344 5.04 3.70 -0.49
C ALA A 344 4.67 4.56 0.73
N ILE A 345 4.46 5.87 0.54
CA ILE A 345 4.24 6.83 1.64
C ILE A 345 2.81 7.41 1.68
N VAL A 346 1.98 7.18 0.66
CA VAL A 346 0.67 7.86 0.56
C VAL A 346 -0.42 7.26 1.45
N ASP A 347 -0.46 5.93 1.57
CA ASP A 347 -1.57 5.20 2.18
C ASP A 347 -1.46 5.12 3.72
N ASN A 348 -0.32 4.69 4.24
CA ASN A 348 -0.18 4.36 5.66
C ASN A 348 -0.30 5.58 6.58
N PRO A 349 0.42 6.69 6.37
CA PRO A 349 0.31 7.88 7.22
C PRO A 349 -1.09 8.50 7.14
N SER A 350 -1.65 8.65 5.93
CA SER A 350 -2.93 9.30 5.74
C SER A 350 -4.07 8.53 6.41
N ASN A 351 -4.11 7.21 6.23
CA ASN A 351 -5.09 6.34 6.87
C ASN A 351 -4.96 6.35 8.41
N ALA A 352 -3.73 6.28 8.94
CA ALA A 352 -3.52 6.28 10.39
C ALA A 352 -4.02 7.58 11.05
N ILE A 353 -3.90 8.70 10.36
CA ILE A 353 -4.30 10.00 10.89
C ILE A 353 -5.82 10.18 10.83
N GLU A 354 -6.44 9.77 9.73
CA GLU A 354 -7.90 9.78 9.60
C GLU A 354 -8.54 8.91 10.69
N TRP A 355 -8.07 7.68 10.87
CA TRP A 355 -8.58 6.77 11.91
C TRP A 355 -8.30 7.26 13.32
N ALA A 356 -7.10 7.77 13.61
CA ALA A 356 -6.76 8.30 14.93
C ALA A 356 -7.68 9.48 15.31
N LEU A 357 -7.87 10.44 14.40
CA LEU A 357 -8.77 11.57 14.65
C LEU A 357 -10.22 11.10 14.83
N ALA A 358 -10.70 10.18 14.00
CA ALA A 358 -12.05 9.64 14.11
C ALA A 358 -12.29 8.97 15.47
N GLU A 359 -11.34 8.14 15.92
CA GLU A 359 -11.37 7.48 17.23
C GLU A 359 -11.34 8.49 18.38
N MET A 360 -10.44 9.47 18.32
CA MET A 360 -10.28 10.48 19.38
C MET A 360 -11.48 11.40 19.52
N ILE A 361 -12.18 11.73 18.43
CA ILE A 361 -13.40 12.56 18.47
C ILE A 361 -14.58 11.82 19.11
N THR A 362 -14.56 10.48 19.10
CA THR A 362 -15.50 9.68 19.89
C THR A 362 -15.08 9.51 21.35
N LYS A 363 -13.84 9.88 21.71
CA LYS A 363 -13.23 9.71 23.04
C LYS A 363 -12.55 11.00 23.51
N PRO A 364 -13.30 12.00 24.02
CA PRO A 364 -12.78 13.33 24.35
C PRO A 364 -11.58 13.33 25.31
N GLU A 365 -11.50 12.38 26.24
CA GLU A 365 -10.38 12.24 27.17
C GLU A 365 -9.05 11.93 26.46
N VAL A 366 -9.09 11.14 25.38
CA VAL A 366 -7.90 10.82 24.57
C VAL A 366 -7.46 12.06 23.79
N MET A 367 -8.41 12.78 23.18
CA MET A 367 -8.13 14.06 22.50
C MET A 367 -7.51 15.08 23.45
N LYS A 368 -8.08 15.22 24.65
CA LYS A 368 -7.61 16.16 25.68
C LYS A 368 -6.18 15.86 26.13
N LYS A 369 -5.83 14.58 26.32
CA LYS A 369 -4.45 14.18 26.68
C LYS A 369 -3.44 14.51 25.58
N ALA A 370 -3.79 14.24 24.32
CA ALA A 370 -2.94 14.58 23.17
C ALA A 370 -2.73 16.10 23.04
N ILE A 371 -3.80 16.87 23.20
CA ILE A 371 -3.73 18.33 23.22
C ILE A 371 -2.87 18.84 24.38
N ASN A 372 -3.07 18.33 25.59
CA ASN A 372 -2.29 18.73 26.77
C ASN A 372 -0.79 18.46 26.59
N GLU A 373 -0.42 17.32 25.99
CA GLU A 373 0.98 17.02 25.67
C GLU A 373 1.58 18.06 24.72
N LEU A 374 0.89 18.40 23.62
CA LEU A 374 1.34 19.42 22.68
C LEU A 374 1.46 20.81 23.33
N ASP A 375 0.45 21.22 24.09
CA ASP A 375 0.43 22.52 24.77
C ASP A 375 1.57 22.60 25.81
N THR A 376 1.94 21.48 26.45
CA THR A 376 3.02 21.44 27.45
C THR A 376 4.41 21.43 26.82
N ILE A 377 4.61 20.63 25.77
CA ILE A 377 5.94 20.40 25.17
C ILE A 377 6.29 21.49 24.15
N VAL A 378 5.30 21.94 23.36
CA VAL A 378 5.50 22.88 22.24
C VAL A 378 4.99 24.27 22.59
N GLY A 379 3.85 24.35 23.27
CA GLY A 379 3.13 25.59 23.55
C GLY A 379 2.32 26.08 22.35
N LYS A 380 1.90 27.35 22.42
CA LYS A 380 1.02 28.00 21.42
C LYS A 380 1.68 29.15 20.64
N GLU A 381 2.93 29.47 20.97
CA GLU A 381 3.70 30.57 20.35
C GLU A 381 4.51 30.14 19.12
N ARG A 382 4.53 28.84 18.80
CA ARG A 382 5.20 28.28 17.62
C ARG A 382 4.51 27.02 17.14
N LEU A 383 4.75 26.67 15.88
CA LEU A 383 4.32 25.39 15.33
C LEU A 383 5.30 24.26 15.73
N VAL A 384 4.76 23.05 15.94
CA VAL A 384 5.52 21.83 16.25
C VAL A 384 6.56 21.51 15.17
N GLN A 385 7.76 21.10 15.56
CA GLN A 385 8.86 20.76 14.66
C GLN A 385 9.27 19.29 14.80
N GLU A 386 10.01 18.76 13.82
CA GLU A 386 10.49 17.36 13.88
C GLU A 386 11.33 17.07 15.14
N SER A 387 12.04 18.08 15.65
CA SER A 387 12.83 17.99 16.89
C SER A 387 11.99 17.76 18.16
N ASP A 388 10.68 18.04 18.11
CA ASP A 388 9.77 17.83 19.25
C ASP A 388 9.30 16.37 19.34
N ILE A 389 9.30 15.62 18.22
CA ILE A 389 8.76 14.25 18.11
C ILE A 389 9.28 13.27 19.19
N PRO A 390 10.57 13.28 19.59
CA PRO A 390 11.05 12.41 20.66
C PRO A 390 10.27 12.55 21.97
N HIS A 391 9.74 13.74 22.26
CA HIS A 391 9.05 14.08 23.50
C HIS A 391 7.52 13.90 23.45
N LEU A 392 6.95 13.71 22.24
CA LEU A 392 5.51 13.56 22.02
C LEU A 392 5.05 12.10 22.16
N ASN A 393 5.23 11.53 23.35
CA ASN A 393 5.01 10.11 23.62
C ASN A 393 3.53 9.69 23.50
N TYR A 394 2.60 10.50 24.00
CA TYR A 394 1.17 10.24 23.91
C TYR A 394 0.66 10.35 22.48
N LEU A 395 1.08 11.37 21.71
CA LEU A 395 0.76 11.46 20.28
C LEU A 395 1.31 10.26 19.50
N LYS A 396 2.55 9.84 19.78
CA LYS A 396 3.11 8.61 19.18
C LYS A 396 2.29 7.38 19.55
N ALA A 397 1.80 7.31 20.79
CA ALA A 397 0.94 6.22 21.24
C ALA A 397 -0.41 6.20 20.51
N CYS A 398 -1.02 7.36 20.23
CA CYS A 398 -2.25 7.44 19.43
C CYS A 398 -2.05 6.89 18.01
N ILE A 399 -0.97 7.31 17.32
CA ILE A 399 -0.66 6.81 15.98
C ILE A 399 -0.31 5.32 16.00
N ARG A 400 0.45 4.88 17.01
CA ARG A 400 0.80 3.46 17.18
C ARG A 400 -0.43 2.60 17.39
N GLU A 401 -1.41 3.07 18.17
CA GLU A 401 -2.70 2.40 18.34
C GLU A 401 -3.50 2.37 17.04
N SER A 402 -3.47 3.44 16.25
CA SER A 402 -4.09 3.44 14.92
C SER A 402 -3.41 2.46 13.96
N PHE A 403 -2.08 2.33 13.95
CA PHE A 403 -1.40 1.32 13.13
C PHE A 403 -1.74 -0.11 13.56
N ARG A 404 -1.93 -0.34 14.86
CA ARG A 404 -2.34 -1.64 15.40
C ARG A 404 -3.75 -1.99 14.98
N MET A 405 -4.70 -1.09 15.24
CA MET A 405 -6.12 -1.36 15.08
C MET A 405 -6.59 -1.20 13.65
N HIS A 406 -6.11 -0.19 12.95
CA HIS A 406 -6.68 0.28 11.68
C HIS A 406 -5.64 0.27 10.55
N PRO A 407 -5.04 -0.89 10.23
CA PRO A 407 -4.08 -0.96 9.12
C PRO A 407 -4.82 -0.75 7.79
N TYR A 408 -4.21 -0.01 6.85
CA TYR A 408 -4.81 0.22 5.54
C TYR A 408 -4.95 -1.08 4.72
N HIS A 409 -3.94 -1.97 4.83
CA HIS A 409 -3.91 -3.28 4.17
C HIS A 409 -4.13 -4.42 5.16
N ALA A 410 -4.88 -5.45 4.75
CA ALA A 410 -5.13 -6.64 5.58
C ALA A 410 -3.88 -7.50 5.83
N PHE A 411 -2.93 -7.45 4.89
CA PHE A 411 -1.69 -8.22 4.91
C PHE A 411 -0.47 -7.30 4.69
N ASN A 412 0.72 -7.79 5.04
CA ASN A 412 1.97 -7.18 4.56
C ASN A 412 2.19 -7.54 3.06
N PRO A 413 3.12 -6.85 2.37
CA PRO A 413 3.56 -7.29 1.05
C PRO A 413 4.01 -8.76 1.08
N PRO A 414 3.58 -9.61 0.13
CA PRO A 414 3.83 -11.05 0.13
C PRO A 414 5.31 -11.38 0.10
N HIS A 415 5.68 -12.42 0.85
CA HIS A 415 7.01 -13.00 0.85
C HIS A 415 6.99 -14.31 0.07
N VAL A 416 7.98 -14.56 -0.78
CA VAL A 416 8.12 -15.85 -1.49
C VAL A 416 9.16 -16.70 -0.79
N ALA A 417 8.79 -17.95 -0.47
CA ALA A 417 9.73 -18.95 0.01
C ALA A 417 10.70 -19.37 -1.10
N MET A 418 11.98 -19.07 -0.95
CA MET A 418 13.01 -19.45 -1.93
C MET A 418 13.44 -20.91 -1.83
N GLU A 419 13.15 -21.55 -0.71
CA GLU A 419 13.48 -22.94 -0.38
C GLU A 419 12.33 -23.56 0.44
N ASP A 420 12.28 -24.88 0.48
CA ASP A 420 11.37 -25.61 1.37
C ASP A 420 11.68 -25.24 2.83
N THR A 421 10.65 -24.91 3.60
CA THR A 421 10.82 -24.50 5.00
C THR A 421 9.63 -24.91 5.85
N THR A 422 9.58 -24.41 7.07
CA THR A 422 8.44 -24.58 7.97
C THR A 422 7.97 -23.25 8.54
N ILE A 423 6.75 -23.16 9.05
CA ILE A 423 6.27 -22.06 9.89
C ILE A 423 5.31 -22.67 10.92
N GLY A 424 5.52 -22.43 12.21
CA GLY A 424 4.65 -22.97 13.27
C GLY A 424 4.58 -24.50 13.26
N GLY A 425 5.67 -25.16 12.85
CA GLY A 425 5.70 -26.62 12.70
C GLY A 425 4.96 -27.17 11.49
N TYR A 426 4.44 -26.33 10.58
CA TYR A 426 3.87 -26.75 9.30
C TYR A 426 4.86 -26.62 8.16
N PHE A 427 4.74 -27.46 7.13
CA PHE A 427 5.57 -27.43 5.94
C PHE A 427 5.14 -26.31 5.00
N VAL A 428 6.11 -25.54 4.50
CA VAL A 428 5.91 -24.47 3.52
C VAL A 428 6.79 -24.80 2.30
N PRO A 429 6.19 -25.25 1.19
CA PRO A 429 6.94 -25.55 -0.02
C PRO A 429 7.63 -24.31 -0.60
N LYS A 430 8.77 -24.51 -1.26
CA LYS A 430 9.39 -23.50 -2.12
C LYS A 430 8.36 -22.93 -3.12
N GLY A 431 8.44 -21.62 -3.35
CA GLY A 431 7.54 -20.88 -4.23
C GLY A 431 6.22 -20.46 -3.57
N SER A 432 5.95 -20.86 -2.33
CA SER A 432 4.76 -20.42 -1.60
C SER A 432 4.81 -18.91 -1.29
N LEU A 433 3.66 -18.25 -1.36
CA LEU A 433 3.48 -16.89 -0.86
C LEU A 433 3.16 -16.95 0.63
N VAL A 434 3.89 -16.19 1.44
CA VAL A 434 3.66 -16.03 2.87
C VAL A 434 3.17 -14.62 3.13
N LEU A 435 1.96 -14.52 3.66
CA LEU A 435 1.29 -13.29 4.06
C LEU A 435 1.13 -13.28 5.57
N LEU A 436 1.55 -12.20 6.22
CA LEU A 436 1.25 -11.94 7.61
C LEU A 436 0.03 -11.03 7.71
N SER A 437 -0.93 -11.42 8.54
CA SER A 437 -2.13 -10.63 8.73
C SER A 437 -1.91 -9.45 9.68
N ARG A 438 -2.06 -8.23 9.17
CA ARG A 438 -2.03 -7.02 10.02
C ARG A 438 -3.19 -7.01 11.01
N VAL A 439 -4.39 -7.32 10.52
CA VAL A 439 -5.62 -7.43 11.35
C VAL A 439 -5.49 -8.56 12.37
N GLY A 440 -5.05 -9.74 11.93
CA GLY A 440 -4.93 -10.92 12.78
C GLY A 440 -3.90 -10.77 13.90
N LEU A 441 -2.80 -10.07 13.66
CA LEU A 441 -1.82 -9.75 14.70
C LEU A 441 -2.32 -8.59 15.59
N GLY A 442 -2.69 -7.47 14.98
CA GLY A 442 -3.02 -6.25 15.70
C GLY A 442 -4.30 -6.34 16.53
N ARG A 443 -5.25 -7.20 16.16
CA ARG A 443 -6.52 -7.40 16.87
C ARG A 443 -6.61 -8.77 17.57
N ASN A 444 -5.46 -9.42 17.82
CA ASN A 444 -5.42 -10.73 18.45
C ASN A 444 -5.81 -10.65 19.95
N PRO A 445 -6.90 -11.31 20.39
CA PRO A 445 -7.33 -11.27 21.81
C PRO A 445 -6.39 -12.02 22.76
N ASP A 446 -5.56 -12.94 22.27
CA ASP A 446 -4.57 -13.67 23.10
C ASP A 446 -3.38 -12.78 23.49
N ILE A 447 -3.23 -11.62 22.82
CA ILE A 447 -2.09 -10.71 22.96
C ILE A 447 -2.54 -9.33 23.44
N TRP A 448 -3.71 -8.88 22.99
CA TRP A 448 -4.25 -7.56 23.28
C TRP A 448 -5.53 -7.67 24.09
N GLU A 449 -5.49 -7.17 25.33
CA GLU A 449 -6.69 -6.95 26.13
C GLU A 449 -7.58 -5.88 25.47
N ASP A 450 -8.87 -6.20 25.32
CA ASP A 450 -9.86 -5.41 24.58
C ASP A 450 -9.31 -4.99 23.20
N PRO A 451 -9.06 -5.95 22.29
CA PRO A 451 -8.29 -5.70 21.07
C PRO A 451 -8.95 -4.69 20.13
N LEU A 452 -10.26 -4.49 20.26
CA LEU A 452 -11.05 -3.55 19.46
C LEU A 452 -11.28 -2.21 20.15
N GLU A 453 -10.78 -2.01 21.37
CA GLU A 453 -10.81 -0.72 22.04
C GLU A 453 -9.58 0.13 21.66
N PHE A 454 -9.83 1.34 21.15
CA PHE A 454 -8.79 2.35 20.91
C PHE A 454 -8.32 2.95 22.23
N ARG A 455 -7.20 2.43 22.74
CA ARG A 455 -6.64 2.78 24.05
C ARG A 455 -5.13 3.05 23.93
N PRO A 456 -4.71 4.28 23.52
CA PRO A 456 -3.30 4.63 23.36
C PRO A 456 -2.42 4.34 24.58
N GLU A 457 -3.00 4.40 25.78
CA GLU A 457 -2.34 4.14 27.06
C GLU A 457 -1.59 2.81 27.09
N ARG A 458 -2.03 1.80 26.34
CA ARG A 458 -1.36 0.49 26.27
C ARG A 458 0.06 0.54 25.71
N HIS A 459 0.43 1.64 25.05
CA HIS A 459 1.76 1.85 24.46
C HIS A 459 2.69 2.70 25.34
N LEU A 460 2.22 3.17 26.51
CA LEU A 460 2.98 4.08 27.39
C LEU A 460 3.86 3.35 28.41
N ASN A 461 3.98 2.03 28.32
CA ASN A 461 4.78 1.21 29.25
C ASN A 461 6.31 1.45 29.11
N THR A 462 6.74 2.23 28.12
CA THR A 462 8.13 2.62 27.92
C THR A 462 8.28 4.14 27.99
N SER A 463 9.43 4.61 28.51
CA SER A 463 9.75 6.04 28.56
C SER A 463 9.94 6.68 27.18
N CYS A 464 10.16 5.87 26.14
CA CYS A 464 10.27 6.30 24.76
C CYS A 464 9.36 5.45 23.87
N VAL A 465 8.25 6.04 23.41
CA VAL A 465 7.33 5.40 22.47
C VAL A 465 7.91 5.50 21.06
N ARG A 466 7.92 4.39 20.32
CA ARG A 466 8.36 4.31 18.91
C ARG A 466 7.22 3.78 18.05
N LEU A 467 7.13 4.22 16.80
CA LEU A 467 6.13 3.69 15.86
C LEU A 467 6.51 2.32 15.29
N THR A 468 7.77 1.90 15.40
CA THR A 468 8.24 0.57 15.00
C THR A 468 7.75 -0.51 15.96
N GLU A 469 7.32 -1.64 15.43
CA GLU A 469 6.99 -2.84 16.21
C GLU A 469 7.89 -4.00 15.77
N PRO A 470 9.10 -4.11 16.32
CA PRO A 470 10.03 -5.14 15.89
C PRO A 470 9.55 -6.54 16.30
N ASP A 471 8.79 -6.70 17.39
CA ASP A 471 8.37 -8.00 17.94
C ASP A 471 7.12 -8.57 17.27
N LEU A 472 6.59 -7.85 16.27
CA LEU A 472 5.48 -8.26 15.41
C LEU A 472 4.22 -8.67 16.19
N THR A 473 3.95 -8.01 17.31
CA THR A 473 2.64 -8.05 17.98
C THR A 473 1.56 -7.38 17.12
N PHE A 474 1.96 -6.45 16.26
CA PHE A 474 1.25 -5.93 15.09
C PHE A 474 2.29 -5.52 14.03
N ILE A 475 1.86 -5.13 12.82
CA ILE A 475 2.77 -4.75 11.74
C ILE A 475 2.62 -3.27 11.41
N SER A 476 3.59 -2.47 11.80
CA SER A 476 3.79 -1.11 11.27
C SER A 476 4.79 -1.13 10.10
N PHE A 477 6.07 -0.92 10.39
CA PHE A 477 7.17 -0.84 9.42
C PHE A 477 7.77 -2.21 9.03
N SER A 478 7.18 -3.32 9.51
CA SER A 478 7.70 -4.68 9.32
C SER A 478 9.15 -4.85 9.86
N THR A 479 9.78 -6.00 9.61
CA THR A 479 11.15 -6.31 10.06
C THR A 479 11.87 -7.27 9.10
N GLY A 480 13.12 -7.62 9.42
CA GLY A 480 13.98 -8.49 8.62
C GLY A 480 14.48 -7.83 7.33
N ARG A 481 15.04 -8.63 6.42
CA ARG A 481 15.60 -8.18 5.11
C ARG A 481 14.65 -7.34 4.26
N ARG A 482 13.33 -7.49 4.43
CA ARG A 482 12.30 -6.74 3.69
C ARG A 482 11.53 -5.75 4.58
N GLY A 483 12.07 -5.42 5.77
CA GLY A 483 11.56 -4.33 6.59
C GLY A 483 11.54 -3.00 5.83
N CYS A 484 10.68 -2.08 6.23
CA CYS A 484 10.63 -0.75 5.63
C CYS A 484 11.99 -0.04 5.79
N PRO A 485 12.59 0.49 4.72
CA PRO A 485 13.83 1.26 4.85
C PRO A 485 13.58 2.69 5.36
N GLY A 486 12.41 3.26 5.05
CA GLY A 486 12.05 4.65 5.38
C GLY A 486 11.40 4.81 6.75
N VAL A 487 11.92 4.15 7.79
CA VAL A 487 11.35 4.25 9.15
C VAL A 487 11.43 5.69 9.69
N SER A 488 12.56 6.35 9.47
CA SER A 488 12.80 7.73 9.90
C SER A 488 11.83 8.68 9.20
N LEU A 489 11.92 8.76 7.86
CA LEU A 489 11.02 9.57 7.03
C LEU A 489 9.52 9.27 7.26
N GLY A 490 9.14 7.99 7.37
CA GLY A 490 7.74 7.62 7.60
C GLY A 490 7.24 8.03 8.99
N THR A 491 8.11 7.97 10.01
CA THR A 491 7.79 8.45 11.35
C THR A 491 7.64 9.97 11.37
N SER A 492 8.60 10.72 10.81
CA SER A 492 8.53 12.19 10.78
C SER A 492 7.31 12.67 9.99
N THR A 493 7.06 12.09 8.82
CA THR A 493 5.88 12.39 7.98
C THR A 493 4.57 12.19 8.73
N THR A 494 4.39 11.02 9.35
CA THR A 494 3.14 10.69 10.07
C THR A 494 2.96 11.60 11.29
N MET A 495 4.03 11.80 12.07
CA MET A 495 3.96 12.60 13.29
C MET A 495 3.79 14.08 13.00
N MET A 496 4.47 14.63 11.99
CA MET A 496 4.32 16.04 11.61
C MET A 496 2.90 16.33 11.12
N LEU A 497 2.33 15.51 10.24
CA LEU A 497 0.95 15.68 9.80
C LEU A 497 -0.02 15.63 10.98
N PHE A 498 0.09 14.62 11.83
CA PHE A 498 -0.81 14.45 12.96
C PHE A 498 -0.68 15.58 13.99
N ALA A 499 0.55 15.89 14.40
CA ALA A 499 0.82 16.90 15.41
C ALA A 499 0.37 18.29 14.94
N ARG A 500 0.56 18.62 13.66
CA ARG A 500 0.11 19.91 13.10
C ARG A 500 -1.40 20.06 13.08
N LEU A 501 -2.12 19.01 12.71
CA LEU A 501 -3.59 19.03 12.72
C LEU A 501 -4.13 19.14 14.16
N VAL A 502 -3.58 18.39 15.12
CA VAL A 502 -4.05 18.41 16.52
C VAL A 502 -3.63 19.71 17.24
N GLN A 503 -2.41 20.22 16.99
CA GLN A 503 -1.94 21.47 17.59
C GLN A 503 -2.72 22.67 17.02
N GLY A 504 -2.87 22.71 15.70
CA GLY A 504 -3.41 23.87 14.99
C GLY A 504 -4.92 24.04 15.15
N PHE A 505 -5.69 22.98 15.40
CA PHE A 505 -7.15 23.06 15.30
C PHE A 505 -7.87 22.30 16.41
N THR A 506 -8.99 22.88 16.86
CA THR A 506 -10.00 22.18 17.65
C THR A 506 -10.93 21.49 16.66
N TRP A 507 -11.06 20.17 16.78
CA TRP A 507 -11.86 19.35 15.88
C TRP A 507 -13.18 18.98 16.53
N THR A 508 -14.29 19.29 15.86
CA THR A 508 -15.64 18.95 16.33
C THR A 508 -16.44 18.22 15.24
N LYS A 509 -17.43 17.43 15.69
CA LYS A 509 -18.39 16.79 14.79
C LYS A 509 -19.29 17.85 14.18
N LEU A 510 -19.81 17.60 12.99
CA LEU A 510 -20.87 18.43 12.42
C LEU A 510 -22.10 18.46 13.35
N PRO A 511 -22.82 19.58 13.49
CA PRO A 511 -24.01 19.67 14.33
C PRO A 511 -25.10 18.65 13.98
N THR A 512 -25.14 18.22 12.72
CA THR A 512 -26.05 17.20 12.19
C THR A 512 -25.68 15.77 12.58
N VAL A 513 -24.46 15.54 13.11
CA VAL A 513 -23.93 14.21 13.43
C VAL A 513 -23.92 14.02 14.95
N HIS A 514 -25.00 13.46 15.48
CA HIS A 514 -25.11 13.15 16.91
C HIS A 514 -24.24 11.96 17.33
N LYS A 515 -24.11 10.95 16.46
CA LYS A 515 -23.29 9.75 16.69
C LYS A 515 -22.47 9.46 15.44
N MET A 516 -21.16 9.29 15.63
CA MET A 516 -20.24 8.90 14.57
C MET A 516 -20.04 7.39 14.64
N GLU A 517 -20.47 6.67 13.61
CA GLU A 517 -20.24 5.23 13.52
C GLU A 517 -18.96 4.95 12.73
N LEU A 518 -17.94 4.49 13.44
CA LEU A 518 -16.66 4.13 12.84
C LEU A 518 -16.79 2.73 12.22
N LYS A 519 -16.83 2.68 10.89
CA LYS A 519 -16.95 1.45 10.11
C LYS A 519 -15.90 1.42 9.02
N GLU A 520 -15.33 0.25 8.77
CA GLU A 520 -14.47 0.01 7.62
C GLU A 520 -15.30 -0.02 6.33
N SER A 521 -14.69 0.39 5.23
CA SER A 521 -15.25 0.26 3.88
C SER A 521 -15.64 -1.18 3.55
N ALA A 522 -16.59 -1.34 2.62
CA ALA A 522 -16.96 -2.66 2.10
C ALA A 522 -15.81 -3.33 1.34
N THR A 523 -14.90 -2.54 0.74
CA THR A 523 -13.89 -3.02 -0.21
C THR A 523 -12.47 -3.05 0.35
N ASN A 524 -12.17 -2.28 1.39
CA ASN A 524 -10.86 -2.19 2.05
C ASN A 524 -11.01 -1.88 3.56
N LEU A 525 -9.89 -1.61 4.24
CA LEU A 525 -9.86 -1.33 5.69
C LEU A 525 -9.84 0.17 6.03
N ALA A 526 -9.93 1.06 5.03
CA ALA A 526 -10.10 2.50 5.30
C ALA A 526 -11.49 2.77 5.90
N LEU A 527 -11.68 3.95 6.49
CA LEU A 527 -13.00 4.41 6.93
C LEU A 527 -13.99 4.33 5.75
N ALA A 528 -15.21 3.87 6.00
CA ALA A 528 -16.21 3.68 4.96
C ALA A 528 -16.53 4.99 4.24
N GLU A 529 -16.79 6.04 5.01
CA GLU A 529 -17.00 7.40 4.53
C GLU A 529 -15.82 8.28 4.93
N PRO A 530 -15.43 9.28 4.11
CA PRO A 530 -14.43 10.27 4.50
C PRO A 530 -14.78 10.95 5.84
N LEU A 531 -13.79 11.08 6.72
CA LEU A 531 -13.96 11.82 7.96
C LEU A 531 -14.08 13.32 7.69
N VAL A 532 -15.30 13.85 7.79
CA VAL A 532 -15.60 15.28 7.65
C VAL A 532 -15.89 15.90 9.02
N LEU A 533 -15.15 16.96 9.37
CA LEU A 533 -15.19 17.61 10.67
C LEU A 533 -15.24 19.13 10.55
N GLN A 534 -15.66 19.81 11.61
CA GLN A 534 -15.38 21.25 11.74
C GLN A 534 -14.00 21.43 12.36
N ALA A 535 -13.31 22.48 11.92
CA ALA A 535 -12.02 22.88 12.45
C ALA A 535 -12.10 24.34 12.92
N GLU A 536 -11.66 24.59 14.15
CA GLU A 536 -11.51 25.95 14.69
C GLU A 536 -10.03 26.22 15.00
N PRO A 537 -9.43 27.32 14.51
CA PRO A 537 -8.04 27.66 14.80
C PRO A 537 -7.78 27.80 16.31
N ARG A 538 -6.73 27.14 16.81
CA ARG A 538 -6.32 27.17 18.24
C ARG A 538 -5.15 28.10 18.55
N LEU A 539 -4.41 28.49 17.53
CA LEU A 539 -3.16 29.24 17.67
C LEU A 539 -3.36 30.71 17.24
N PRO A 540 -2.41 31.60 17.55
CA PRO A 540 -2.41 32.96 17.01
C PRO A 540 -2.41 32.99 15.47
N ALA A 541 -3.19 33.90 14.87
CA ALA A 541 -3.39 33.99 13.41
C ALA A 541 -2.07 34.06 12.61
N HIS A 542 -1.06 34.77 13.13
CA HIS A 542 0.22 34.93 12.47
C HIS A 542 0.92 33.58 12.20
N LEU A 543 0.70 32.55 13.02
CA LEU A 543 1.29 31.22 12.80
C LEU A 543 0.70 30.47 11.59
N TYR A 544 -0.47 30.87 11.10
CA TYR A 544 -1.07 30.31 9.88
C TYR A 544 -0.66 31.10 8.62
N GLU A 545 -0.39 32.39 8.79
CA GLU A 545 -0.12 33.35 7.72
C GLU A 545 1.38 33.47 7.38
N SER A 546 2.28 33.29 8.34
CA SER A 546 3.69 33.70 8.24
C SER A 546 4.67 32.67 7.64
N THR A 547 4.25 31.70 6.82
CA THR A 547 5.09 30.54 6.47
C THR A 547 5.28 30.23 4.99
#